data_AF-A0A519QH47-F1
#
_entry.id   AF-A0A519QH47-F1
#
_cell.length_a   1.000
_cell.length_b   1.000
_cell.length_c   1.000
_cell.angle_alpha   90.00
_cell.angle_beta   90.00
_cell.angle_gamma   90.00
#
_symmetry.space_group_name_H-M   'P 1'
#
loop_
_entity.id
_entity.type
_entity.pdbx_description
1 polymer ?
#
loop_
_entity_poly.entity_id
_entity_poly.type
_entity_poly.pdbx_seq_one_letter_code
_entity_poly.pdbx_strand_id
1 'polypeptide(L)'
;MTAQLPPGLEAYKRTPEFTETSVPAGLRADHTTKEGTWGLIEVEQGSLIYRVTDPRRAASERVLTPDSEPGVVEPTIRHHVEPLGAVRFRVTFLRKPTET
;
A
#
# COMPACT_ATOMS: atom_id res chain seq x y z
N MET A 1 2.65 10.93 11.82
CA MET A 1 3.63 9.83 11.86
C MET A 1 3.32 8.86 10.73
N THR A 2 4.33 8.42 9.98
CA THR A 2 4.18 7.41 8.93
C THR A 2 4.17 6.01 9.56
N ALA A 3 3.32 5.11 9.05
CA ALA A 3 3.35 3.71 9.48
C ALA A 3 4.70 3.08 9.08
N GLN A 4 5.22 2.21 9.95
CA GLN A 4 6.44 1.43 9.73
C GLN A 4 6.09 -0.06 9.78
N LEU A 5 6.84 -0.87 9.02
CA LEU A 5 6.67 -2.32 9.09
C LEU A 5 7.24 -2.84 10.42
N PRO A 6 6.50 -3.71 11.14
CA PRO A 6 7.08 -4.50 12.22
C PRO A 6 8.26 -5.36 11.70
N PRO A 7 9.29 -5.60 12.53
CA PRO A 7 10.35 -6.53 12.17
C PRO A 7 9.83 -7.96 12.07
N GLY A 8 10.48 -8.79 11.25
CA GLY A 8 10.17 -10.22 11.11
C GLY A 8 8.93 -10.55 10.29
N LEU A 9 8.43 -9.61 9.48
CA LEU A 9 7.41 -9.92 8.48
C LEU A 9 8.02 -10.53 7.22
N GLU A 10 7.31 -11.48 6.61
CA GLU A 10 7.70 -12.13 5.37
C GLU A 10 6.68 -11.84 4.26
N ALA A 11 7.21 -11.57 3.06
CA ALA A 11 6.38 -11.42 1.87
C ALA A 11 5.83 -12.78 1.44
N TYR A 12 4.50 -12.89 1.29
CA TYR A 12 3.85 -14.13 0.87
C TYR A 12 3.10 -14.00 -0.47
N LYS A 13 2.84 -12.76 -0.92
CA LYS A 13 2.21 -12.47 -2.21
C LYS A 13 2.68 -11.13 -2.72
N ARG A 14 2.82 -11.01 -4.03
CA ARG A 14 3.05 -9.74 -4.73
C ARG A 14 2.07 -9.64 -5.90
N THR A 15 1.53 -8.45 -6.16
CA THR A 15 0.69 -8.21 -7.33
C THR A 15 1.54 -8.17 -8.60
N PRO A 16 0.96 -8.36 -9.79
CA PRO A 16 1.50 -7.77 -11.01
C PRO A 16 1.68 -6.25 -10.84
N GLU A 17 2.45 -5.66 -11.74
CA GLU A 17 2.56 -4.22 -11.83
C GLU A 17 1.23 -3.61 -12.28
N PHE A 18 0.87 -2.48 -11.66
CA PHE A 18 -0.24 -1.64 -12.06
C PHE A 18 0.27 -0.35 -12.70
N THR A 19 -0.51 0.13 -13.66
CA THR A 19 -0.37 1.45 -14.29
C THR A 19 -1.59 2.31 -14.00
N GLU A 20 -1.58 3.56 -14.46
CA GLU A 20 -2.72 4.48 -14.34
C GLU A 20 -3.98 3.96 -15.05
N THR A 21 -3.82 3.08 -16.05
CA THR A 21 -4.91 2.48 -16.81
C THR A 21 -5.27 1.07 -16.36
N SER A 22 -4.38 0.36 -15.66
CA SER A 22 -4.61 -1.03 -15.22
C SER A 22 -4.88 -1.18 -13.73
N VAL A 23 -4.68 -0.13 -12.92
CA VAL A 23 -5.01 -0.16 -11.50
C VAL A 23 -6.50 -0.50 -11.29
N PRO A 24 -6.84 -1.56 -10.53
CA PRO A 24 -8.22 -1.95 -10.29
C PRO A 24 -8.99 -0.84 -9.55
N ALA A 25 -10.25 -0.61 -9.94
CA ALA A 25 -11.12 0.37 -9.29
C ALA A 25 -11.22 0.15 -7.76
N GLY A 26 -11.17 -1.10 -7.30
CA GLY A 26 -11.18 -1.43 -5.88
C GLY A 26 -9.99 -0.89 -5.08
N LEU A 27 -8.82 -0.70 -5.71
CA LEU A 27 -7.67 -0.07 -5.04
C LEU A 27 -7.79 1.46 -5.01
N ARG A 28 -8.61 2.04 -5.90
CA ARG A 28 -8.90 3.48 -5.97
C ARG A 28 -10.03 3.91 -5.05
N ALA A 29 -10.80 2.95 -4.54
CA ALA A 29 -11.81 3.17 -3.50
C ALA A 29 -11.27 2.72 -2.14
N ASP A 30 -11.90 3.22 -1.09
CA ASP A 30 -11.61 2.81 0.29
C ASP A 30 -11.76 1.30 0.44
N HIS A 31 -10.67 0.66 0.87
CA HIS A 31 -10.61 -0.77 1.14
C HIS A 31 -9.63 -1.06 2.29
N THR A 32 -9.52 -2.33 2.67
CA THR A 32 -8.65 -2.78 3.76
C THR A 32 -7.90 -4.04 3.37
N THR A 33 -6.73 -4.26 3.94
CA THR A 33 -6.12 -5.60 4.00
C THR A 33 -6.81 -6.45 5.07
N LYS A 34 -6.57 -7.76 5.03
CA LYS A 34 -7.04 -8.69 6.08
C LYS A 34 -6.29 -8.46 7.40
N GLU A 35 -6.86 -8.92 8.50
CA GLU A 35 -6.18 -9.00 9.79
C GLU A 35 -4.82 -9.71 9.64
N GLY A 36 -3.80 -9.21 10.36
CA GLY A 36 -2.43 -9.71 10.26
C GLY A 36 -1.75 -9.57 8.89
N THR A 37 -2.31 -8.81 7.95
CA THR A 37 -1.71 -8.58 6.62
C THR A 37 -1.32 -7.12 6.43
N TRP A 38 -0.03 -6.88 6.23
CA TRP A 38 0.50 -5.59 5.82
C TRP A 38 0.59 -5.50 4.30
N GLY A 39 0.31 -4.33 3.75
CA GLY A 39 0.61 -4.01 2.36
C GLY A 39 1.82 -3.09 2.28
N LEU A 40 2.71 -3.33 1.32
CA LEU A 40 3.82 -2.46 0.98
C LEU A 40 3.65 -2.00 -0.47
N ILE A 41 3.45 -0.71 -0.67
CA ILE A 41 3.26 -0.07 -1.97
C ILE A 41 4.60 0.49 -2.45
N GLU A 42 5.13 -0.09 -3.51
CA GLU A 42 6.41 0.29 -4.12
C GLU A 42 6.13 0.92 -5.48
N VAL A 43 6.56 2.17 -5.70
CA VAL A 43 6.45 2.86 -6.99
C VAL A 43 7.75 2.69 -7.75
N GLU A 44 7.70 2.14 -8.95
CA GLU A 44 8.85 1.95 -9.84
C GLU A 44 9.02 3.13 -10.82
N GLN A 45 7.92 3.78 -11.22
CA GLN A 45 7.93 4.97 -12.06
C GLN A 45 6.76 5.90 -11.72
N GLY A 46 6.97 7.22 -11.85
CA GLY A 46 5.90 8.21 -11.78
C GLY A 46 5.49 8.56 -10.35
N SER A 47 4.21 8.81 -10.13
CA SER A 47 3.70 9.24 -8.83
C SER A 47 2.34 8.66 -8.50
N LEU A 48 2.19 8.22 -7.24
CA LEU A 48 0.96 7.63 -6.72
C LEU A 48 0.58 8.33 -5.42
N ILE A 49 -0.64 8.83 -5.32
CA ILE A 49 -1.19 9.28 -4.03
C ILE A 49 -1.62 8.05 -3.24
N TYR A 50 -1.21 7.98 -1.98
CA TYR A 50 -1.68 7.02 -0.98
C TYR A 50 -2.39 7.77 0.15
N ARG A 51 -3.65 7.41 0.43
CA ARG A 51 -4.47 8.04 1.48
C ARG A 51 -4.89 7.03 2.53
N VAL A 52 -4.79 7.43 3.79
CA VAL A 52 -5.39 6.74 4.93
C VAL A 52 -6.63 7.51 5.37
N THR A 53 -7.78 6.84 5.31
CA THR A 53 -9.11 7.41 5.59
C THR A 53 -9.79 6.77 6.80
N ASP A 54 -9.13 5.80 7.44
CA ASP A 54 -9.67 5.10 8.60
C ASP A 54 -9.78 6.01 9.84
N PRO A 55 -10.92 6.05 10.54
CA PRO A 55 -11.09 6.88 11.74
C PRO A 55 -10.20 6.45 12.93
N ARG A 56 -9.62 5.24 12.90
CA ARG A 56 -8.65 4.77 13.92
C ARG A 56 -7.25 5.36 13.71
N ARG A 57 -7.05 6.15 12.66
CA ARG A 57 -5.81 6.87 12.35
C ARG A 57 -6.14 8.33 12.06
N ALA A 58 -5.16 9.22 12.24
CA ALA A 58 -5.28 10.56 11.70
C ALA A 58 -5.32 10.45 10.17
N ALA A 59 -6.27 11.16 9.53
CA ALA A 59 -6.33 11.22 8.08
C ALA A 59 -4.98 11.71 7.54
N SER A 60 -4.49 11.04 6.50
CA SER A 60 -3.19 11.37 5.91
C SER A 60 -3.18 11.08 4.42
N GLU A 61 -2.38 11.89 3.71
CA GLU A 61 -2.11 11.76 2.28
C GLU A 61 -0.60 11.82 2.07
N ARG A 62 -0.08 10.96 1.21
CA ARG A 62 1.32 10.97 0.77
C ARG A 62 1.40 10.78 -0.73
N VAL A 63 2.29 11.52 -1.38
CA VAL A 63 2.72 11.21 -2.73
C VAL A 63 3.90 10.24 -2.64
N LEU A 64 3.76 9.09 -3.28
CA LEU A 64 4.79 8.07 -3.41
C LEU A 64 5.44 8.18 -4.79
N THR A 65 6.77 8.16 -4.81
CA THR A 65 7.62 8.18 -6.01
C THR A 65 8.73 7.12 -5.86
N PRO A 66 9.50 6.83 -6.92
CA PRO A 66 10.64 5.89 -6.83
C PRO A 66 11.69 6.28 -5.80
N ASP A 67 11.83 7.59 -5.52
CA ASP A 67 12.82 8.13 -4.57
C ASP A 67 12.26 8.29 -3.15
N SER A 68 10.99 7.97 -2.93
CA SER A 68 10.32 8.09 -1.64
C SER A 68 10.32 6.77 -0.87
N GLU A 69 10.20 6.84 0.46
CA GLU A 69 9.89 5.66 1.26
C GLU A 69 8.56 5.03 0.83
N PRO A 70 8.51 3.69 0.69
CA PRO A 70 7.29 2.97 0.32
C PRO A 70 6.06 3.34 1.16
N GLY A 71 4.88 3.11 0.57
CA GLY A 71 3.63 3.19 1.30
C GLY A 71 3.44 1.96 2.19
N VAL A 72 3.34 2.14 3.51
CA VAL A 72 3.01 1.04 4.43
C VAL A 72 1.52 1.10 4.76
N VAL A 73 0.83 0.00 4.46
CA VAL A 73 -0.57 -0.27 4.77
C VAL A 73 -0.64 -1.20 5.98
N GLU A 74 -1.24 -0.72 7.05
CA GLU A 74 -1.46 -1.50 8.27
C GLU A 74 -2.67 -2.45 8.12
N PRO A 75 -2.67 -3.60 8.81
CA PRO A 75 -3.80 -4.53 8.81
C PRO A 75 -5.11 -3.84 9.15
N THR A 76 -6.13 -4.12 8.34
CA THR A 76 -7.50 -3.62 8.51
C THR A 76 -7.69 -2.11 8.39
N ILE A 77 -6.64 -1.30 8.28
CA ILE A 77 -6.75 0.16 8.19
C ILE A 77 -7.25 0.55 6.80
N ARG A 78 -8.35 1.31 6.75
CA ARG A 78 -8.96 1.82 5.52
C ARG A 78 -8.05 2.82 4.82
N HIS A 79 -7.83 2.56 3.54
CA HIS A 79 -6.98 3.36 2.68
C HIS A 79 -7.39 3.19 1.20
N HIS A 80 -6.81 4.02 0.34
CA HIS A 80 -6.90 3.87 -1.11
C HIS A 80 -5.72 4.56 -1.80
N VAL A 81 -5.58 4.35 -3.12
CA VAL A 81 -4.55 4.98 -3.95
C VAL A 81 -5.13 5.70 -5.16
N GLU A 82 -4.44 6.72 -5.65
CA GLU A 82 -4.82 7.47 -6.84
C GLU A 82 -3.59 7.78 -7.70
N PRO A 83 -3.55 7.33 -8.96
CA PRO A 83 -2.48 7.70 -9.88
C PRO A 83 -2.42 9.22 -10.10
N LEU A 84 -1.23 9.81 -10.01
CA LEU A 84 -0.99 11.22 -10.35
C LEU A 84 -0.31 11.30 -11.72
N GLY A 85 -1.07 10.99 -12.76
CA GLY A 85 -0.56 10.81 -14.13
C GLY A 85 -0.01 9.40 -14.37
N ALA A 86 0.95 9.28 -15.30
CA ALA A 86 1.58 8.00 -15.63
C ALA A 86 2.33 7.43 -14.42
N VAL A 87 2.08 6.16 -14.10
CA VAL A 87 2.65 5.51 -12.93
C VAL A 87 2.90 4.03 -13.21
N ARG A 88 3.90 3.45 -12.53
CA ARG A 88 4.12 2.00 -12.46
C ARG A 88 4.40 1.64 -11.01
N PHE A 89 3.58 0.77 -10.42
CA PHE A 89 3.72 0.40 -9.02
C PHE A 89 3.23 -1.02 -8.77
N ARG A 90 3.60 -1.59 -7.61
CA ARG A 90 3.16 -2.92 -7.17
C ARG A 90 2.84 -2.91 -5.69
N VAL A 91 2.08 -3.91 -5.25
CA VAL A 91 1.81 -4.15 -3.83
C VAL A 91 2.38 -5.50 -3.42
N THR A 92 3.25 -5.48 -2.41
CA THR A 92 3.73 -6.68 -1.73
C THR A 92 2.94 -6.88 -0.44
N PHE A 93 2.36 -8.06 -0.24
CA PHE A 93 1.65 -8.41 0.98
C PHE A 93 2.56 -9.19 1.91
N LEU A 94 2.67 -8.71 3.15
CA LEU A 94 3.49 -9.29 4.19
C LEU A 94 2.65 -9.74 5.38
N ARG A 95 3.13 -10.77 6.07
CA ARG A 95 2.55 -11.26 7.33
C ARG A 95 3.66 -11.85 8.20
N LYS A 96 3.38 -12.07 9.48
CA LYS A 96 4.30 -12.85 10.32
C LYS A 96 4.38 -14.28 9.78
N PRO A 97 5.56 -14.93 9.79
CA PRO A 97 5.66 -16.35 9.47
C PRO A 97 4.74 -17.14 10.39
N THR A 98 4.11 -18.19 9.85
CA THR A 98 3.36 -19.13 10.67
C THR A 98 4.37 -19.97 11.43
N GLU A 99 4.37 -19.90 12.76
CA GLU A 99 5.09 -20.87 13.59
C GLU A 99 4.48 -22.25 13.30
N THR A 100 5.31 -23.20 12.87
CA THR A 100 4.88 -24.59 12.61
C THR A 100 4.88 -25.39 13.91
#